data_AF-A0A0G4K4B9-F1
#
_entry.id   AF-A0A0G4K4B9-F1
#
_cell.length_a   1.000
_cell.length_b   1.000
_cell.length_c   1.000
_cell.angle_alpha   90.00
_cell.angle_beta   90.00
_cell.angle_gamma   90.00
#
_symmetry.space_group_name_H-M   'P 1'
#
loop_
_entity.id
_entity.type
_entity.pdbx_description
1 polymer ?
#
loop_
_entity_poly.entity_id
_entity_poly.type
_entity_poly.pdbx_seq_one_letter_code
_entity_poly.pdbx_strand_id
1 'polypeptide(L)'
;MFGWLPVYLWIIFGCVFFGGVHDYGSLVASLRHEGKSIGEVIRHNVSQKGKIMFTLYAFITICLVVAAFLDITAGTFAVNVDNYRESAAAGTASMLFIVLALLFGFLVYRRGASVAVSTIVGVVLLAAIIFISDKFPFLTLEKVHWQIILVIYIILASLMPVWILLQPRDYLSSFLLYAMVVGGVVGLVIMRPAVQTPAFTSFMPSEGNYLFPILFITVACGAISGFHALVSSGTSAKQLNSEKDAKLVGYGAMLIEGIVAIVALMSVSAVAGNGEGTPAARFATGVATFMTSFGVPLSMGKTFVTLAFASFALTSLDSATRIGRYLIQELGEYTGADGRVHKTFLTNPYIATGITVLFSLGFTLYGYARIWPIFGSANQLLAGLSLLAVAAWIKNRQKRTSWENIIPLTFMFAVTLSALALVVYTNIMKATFDGYVLAAIAAVMIILAVVELFITGQWARGLSKETASNPNDPIKNK
;
A
#
# COMPACT_ATOMS: atom_id res chain seq x y z
N MET A 1 4.44 6.77 22.67
CA MET A 1 5.01 7.18 21.35
C MET A 1 6.47 7.60 21.55
N PHE A 2 7.33 7.43 20.56
CA PHE A 2 8.80 7.66 20.63
C PHE A 2 9.22 9.15 20.60
N GLY A 3 8.26 10.05 20.39
CA GLY A 3 8.51 11.45 20.03
C GLY A 3 8.43 11.68 18.51
N TRP A 4 8.32 12.93 18.09
CA TRP A 4 8.17 13.25 16.65
C TRP A 4 9.50 13.18 15.88
N LEU A 5 10.64 13.41 16.53
CA LEU A 5 11.94 13.51 15.87
C LEU A 5 12.40 12.17 15.27
N PRO A 6 12.34 11.02 15.98
CA PRO A 6 12.68 9.73 15.38
C PRO A 6 11.82 9.37 14.17
N VAL A 7 10.52 9.69 14.23
CA VAL A 7 9.57 9.46 13.13
C VAL A 7 9.91 10.34 11.93
N TYR A 8 10.18 11.63 12.16
CA TYR A 8 10.59 12.58 11.13
C TYR A 8 11.87 12.13 10.40
N LEU A 9 12.90 11.74 11.17
CA LEU A 9 14.15 11.26 10.61
C LEU A 9 13.93 10.01 9.75
N TRP A 10 13.13 9.06 10.23
CA TRP A 10 12.82 7.86 9.46
C TRP A 10 12.01 8.16 8.20
N ILE A 11 11.06 9.09 8.21
CA ILE A 11 10.35 9.50 6.99
C ILE A 11 11.34 10.03 5.94
N ILE A 12 12.24 10.93 6.32
CA ILE A 12 13.19 11.54 5.38
C ILE A 12 14.19 10.51 4.85
N PHE A 13 14.92 9.86 5.75
CA PHE A 13 15.96 8.92 5.34
C PHE A 13 15.37 7.67 4.69
N GLY A 14 14.24 7.19 5.21
CA GLY A 14 13.48 6.08 4.65
C GLY A 14 13.03 6.37 3.22
N CYS A 15 12.32 7.48 2.97
CA CYS A 15 11.86 7.82 1.62
C CYS A 15 13.01 7.92 0.61
N VAL A 16 14.11 8.58 0.99
CA VAL A 16 15.22 8.86 0.07
C VAL A 16 16.07 7.62 -0.19
N PHE A 17 16.47 6.90 0.85
CA PHE A 17 17.45 5.81 0.74
C PHE A 17 16.83 4.42 0.67
N PHE A 18 15.59 4.25 1.11
CA PHE A 18 14.91 2.95 1.16
C PHE A 18 13.76 2.90 0.18
N GLY A 19 12.68 3.64 0.43
CA GLY A 19 11.47 3.62 -0.39
C GLY A 19 11.72 3.98 -1.83
N GLY A 20 12.43 5.08 -2.10
CA GLY A 20 12.69 5.53 -3.48
C GLY A 20 13.51 4.51 -4.27
N VAL A 21 14.52 3.91 -3.64
CA VAL A 21 15.35 2.85 -4.25
C VAL A 21 14.52 1.59 -4.49
N HIS A 22 13.71 1.19 -3.52
CA HIS A 22 12.83 0.04 -3.58
C HIS A 22 11.78 0.15 -4.68
N ASP A 23 11.05 1.27 -4.74
CA ASP A 23 9.95 1.49 -5.68
C ASP A 23 10.49 1.60 -7.11
N TYR A 24 11.54 2.42 -7.30
CA TYR A 24 12.20 2.55 -8.60
C TYR A 24 12.83 1.24 -9.07
N GLY A 25 13.55 0.54 -8.17
CA GLY A 25 14.19 -0.74 -8.49
C GLY A 25 13.17 -1.80 -8.91
N SER A 26 12.06 -1.92 -8.18
CA SER A 26 10.97 -2.86 -8.47
C SER A 26 10.28 -2.54 -9.79
N LEU A 27 10.03 -1.26 -10.07
CA LEU A 27 9.42 -0.78 -11.30
C LEU A 27 10.31 -1.08 -12.52
N VAL A 28 11.60 -0.73 -12.46
CA VAL A 28 12.54 -0.97 -13.57
C VAL A 28 12.79 -2.46 -13.77
N ALA A 29 12.92 -3.23 -12.67
CA ALA A 29 13.03 -4.68 -12.76
C ALA A 29 11.82 -5.25 -13.52
N SER A 30 10.60 -4.84 -13.18
CA SER A 30 9.40 -5.29 -13.89
C SER A 30 9.36 -4.86 -15.35
N LEU A 31 9.68 -3.60 -15.68
CA LEU A 31 9.73 -3.09 -17.06
C LEU A 31 10.68 -3.91 -17.94
N ARG A 32 11.85 -4.24 -17.40
CA ARG A 32 12.88 -5.05 -18.06
C ARG A 32 12.49 -6.53 -18.18
N HIS A 33 11.41 -6.96 -17.52
CA HIS A 33 10.79 -8.27 -17.67
C HIS A 33 9.37 -8.16 -18.26
N GLU A 34 9.15 -7.23 -19.20
CA GLU A 34 7.89 -7.10 -19.95
C GLU A 34 6.66 -6.78 -19.07
N GLY A 35 6.88 -6.06 -17.96
CA GLY A 35 5.83 -5.69 -17.01
C GLY A 35 5.30 -6.87 -16.19
N LYS A 36 6.11 -7.93 -16.01
CA LYS A 36 5.78 -9.08 -15.16
C LYS A 36 6.00 -8.77 -13.67
N SER A 37 5.38 -9.56 -12.80
CA SER A 37 5.43 -9.39 -11.35
C SER A 37 6.83 -9.64 -10.77
N ILE A 38 7.08 -9.19 -9.54
CA ILE A 38 8.33 -9.48 -8.83
C ILE A 38 8.56 -10.99 -8.65
N GLY A 39 7.51 -11.78 -8.41
CA GLY A 39 7.64 -13.24 -8.32
C GLY A 39 8.18 -13.85 -9.62
N GLU A 40 7.79 -13.29 -10.75
CA GLU A 40 8.27 -13.71 -12.06
C GLU A 40 9.69 -13.21 -12.35
N VAL A 41 10.06 -12.01 -11.87
CA VAL A 41 11.47 -11.57 -11.84
C VAL A 41 12.32 -12.57 -11.05
N ILE A 42 11.85 -13.06 -9.91
CA ILE A 42 12.54 -14.09 -9.11
C ILE A 42 12.64 -15.40 -9.90
N ARG A 43 11.59 -15.82 -10.62
CA ARG A 43 11.63 -17.03 -11.47
C ARG A 43 12.74 -16.97 -12.52
N HIS A 44 12.83 -15.85 -13.23
CA HIS A 44 13.79 -15.64 -14.31
C HIS A 44 15.24 -15.50 -13.80
N ASN A 45 15.41 -15.00 -12.57
CA ASN A 45 16.74 -14.67 -12.04
C ASN A 45 17.28 -15.68 -11.02
N VAL A 46 16.42 -16.28 -10.21
CA VAL A 46 16.76 -17.15 -9.08
C VAL A 46 16.29 -18.58 -9.34
N SER A 47 14.99 -18.87 -9.16
CA SER A 47 14.42 -20.21 -9.36
C SER A 47 12.88 -20.20 -9.35
N GLN A 48 12.28 -21.29 -9.84
CA GLN A 48 10.83 -21.52 -9.75
C GLN A 48 10.37 -21.65 -8.29
N LYS A 49 11.17 -22.30 -7.44
CA LYS A 49 10.86 -22.42 -6.01
C LYS A 49 10.82 -21.05 -5.32
N GLY A 50 11.76 -20.16 -5.67
CA GLY A 50 11.80 -18.80 -5.15
C GLY A 50 10.54 -18.01 -5.53
N LYS A 51 10.09 -18.11 -6.80
CA LYS A 51 8.81 -17.54 -7.22
C LYS A 51 7.66 -18.00 -6.33
N ILE A 52 7.52 -19.31 -6.09
CA ILE A 52 6.41 -19.85 -5.30
C ILE A 52 6.46 -19.34 -3.87
N MET A 53 7.63 -19.34 -3.22
CA MET A 53 7.79 -18.84 -1.85
C MET A 53 7.47 -17.35 -1.74
N PHE A 54 7.97 -16.53 -2.67
CA PHE A 54 7.64 -15.10 -2.75
C PHE A 54 6.14 -14.88 -2.97
N THR A 55 5.52 -15.58 -3.92
CA THR A 55 4.09 -15.40 -4.25
C THR A 55 3.20 -15.80 -3.07
N LEU A 56 3.53 -16.87 -2.34
CA LEU A 56 2.82 -17.23 -1.10
C LEU A 56 2.95 -16.14 -0.02
N TYR A 57 4.16 -15.62 0.17
CA TYR A 57 4.40 -14.51 1.10
C TYR A 57 3.60 -13.26 0.74
N ALA A 58 3.68 -12.86 -0.54
CA ALA A 58 3.00 -11.71 -1.09
C ALA A 58 1.48 -11.86 -0.98
N PHE A 59 0.93 -13.07 -1.18
CA PHE A 59 -0.50 -13.32 -1.08
C PHE A 59 -1.03 -13.11 0.34
N ILE A 60 -0.34 -13.65 1.36
CA ILE A 60 -0.72 -13.44 2.76
C ILE A 60 -0.66 -11.95 3.11
N THR A 61 0.41 -11.27 2.67
CA THR A 61 0.60 -9.83 2.89
C THR A 61 -0.50 -9.01 2.22
N ILE A 62 -0.86 -9.32 0.97
CA ILE A 62 -1.96 -8.65 0.26
C ILE A 62 -3.30 -8.87 0.96
N CYS A 63 -3.57 -10.06 1.49
CA CYS A 63 -4.80 -10.28 2.26
C CYS A 63 -4.85 -9.40 3.52
N LEU A 64 -3.70 -9.18 4.19
CA LEU A 64 -3.59 -8.25 5.32
C LEU A 64 -3.79 -6.79 4.88
N VAL A 65 -3.23 -6.40 3.72
CA VAL A 65 -3.41 -5.07 3.12
C VAL A 65 -4.90 -4.83 2.83
N VAL A 66 -5.56 -5.74 2.11
CA VAL A 66 -6.99 -5.64 1.79
C VAL A 66 -7.82 -5.54 3.07
N ALA A 67 -7.52 -6.34 4.10
CA ALA A 67 -8.23 -6.28 5.37
C ALA A 67 -8.05 -4.95 6.11
N ALA A 68 -6.82 -4.44 6.19
CA ALA A 68 -6.53 -3.17 6.85
C ALA A 68 -7.20 -1.99 6.13
N PHE A 69 -7.11 -1.94 4.80
CA PHE A 69 -7.72 -0.88 3.99
C PHE A 69 -9.25 -0.99 3.95
N LEU A 70 -9.82 -2.19 3.94
CA LEU A 70 -11.26 -2.39 4.06
C LEU A 70 -11.79 -1.86 5.40
N ASP A 71 -11.13 -2.21 6.50
CA ASP A 71 -11.56 -1.79 7.84
C ASP A 71 -11.45 -0.28 8.05
N ILE A 72 -10.32 0.33 7.66
CA ILE A 72 -10.09 1.78 7.83
C ILE A 72 -11.03 2.60 6.93
N THR A 73 -11.31 2.12 5.71
CA THR A 73 -12.25 2.78 4.80
C THR A 73 -13.67 2.70 5.34
N ALA A 74 -14.12 1.50 5.76
CA ALA A 74 -15.43 1.34 6.37
C ALA A 74 -15.57 2.16 7.65
N GLY A 75 -14.53 2.22 8.49
CA GLY A 75 -14.50 3.04 9.69
C GLY A 75 -14.50 4.54 9.42
N THR A 76 -13.98 4.97 8.27
CA THR A 76 -14.01 6.38 7.84
C THR A 76 -15.40 6.80 7.36
N PHE A 77 -16.17 5.89 6.76
CA PHE A 77 -17.54 6.16 6.31
C PHE A 77 -18.60 5.90 7.37
N ALA A 78 -18.28 5.11 8.39
CA ALA A 78 -19.20 4.77 9.46
C ALA A 78 -19.59 6.01 10.26
N VAL A 79 -20.89 6.20 10.42
CA VAL A 79 -21.41 7.24 11.31
C VAL A 79 -21.26 6.79 12.77
N ASN A 80 -20.71 7.68 13.59
CA ASN A 80 -20.66 7.56 15.05
C ASN A 80 -21.21 8.86 15.66
N VAL A 81 -21.59 8.83 16.94
CA VAL A 81 -22.18 9.97 17.66
C VAL A 81 -21.33 11.25 17.52
N ASP A 82 -20.00 11.11 17.52
CA ASP A 82 -19.08 12.26 17.54
C ASP A 82 -18.73 12.84 16.15
N ASN A 83 -18.92 12.07 15.07
CA ASN A 83 -18.46 12.44 13.71
C ASN A 83 -19.53 12.24 12.62
N TYR A 84 -20.81 12.27 13.02
CA TYR A 84 -21.95 11.90 12.17
C TYR A 84 -21.94 12.55 10.77
N ARG A 85 -21.82 13.88 10.71
CA ARG A 85 -21.91 14.63 9.46
C ARG A 85 -20.71 14.38 8.53
N GLU A 86 -19.50 14.37 9.08
CA GLU A 86 -18.26 14.27 8.32
C GLU A 86 -18.09 12.87 7.69
N SER A 87 -18.35 11.81 8.47
CA SER A 87 -18.29 10.43 7.98
C SER A 87 -19.38 10.14 6.94
N ALA A 88 -20.62 10.59 7.18
CA ALA A 88 -21.71 10.41 6.23
C ALA A 88 -21.46 11.17 4.91
N ALA A 89 -20.88 12.38 4.99
CA ALA A 89 -20.46 13.15 3.83
C ALA A 89 -19.36 12.42 3.05
N ALA A 90 -18.36 11.84 3.72
CA ALA A 90 -17.29 11.10 3.06
C ALA A 90 -17.79 9.83 2.34
N GLY A 91 -18.68 9.07 2.97
CA GLY A 91 -19.30 7.89 2.35
C GLY A 91 -20.17 8.25 1.14
N THR A 92 -21.00 9.29 1.29
CA THR A 92 -21.82 9.84 0.20
C THR A 92 -20.95 10.32 -0.97
N ALA A 93 -19.94 11.13 -0.69
CA ALA A 93 -19.02 11.65 -1.69
C ALA A 93 -18.26 10.54 -2.41
N SER A 94 -17.83 9.50 -1.70
CA SER A 94 -17.11 8.37 -2.29
C SER A 94 -17.97 7.57 -3.26
N MET A 95 -19.25 7.35 -2.95
CA MET A 95 -20.18 6.67 -3.86
C MET A 95 -20.48 7.51 -5.11
N LEU A 96 -20.74 8.81 -4.94
CA LEU A 96 -20.90 9.72 -6.07
C LEU A 96 -19.62 9.82 -6.92
N PHE A 97 -18.45 9.78 -6.28
CA PHE A 97 -17.18 9.82 -6.96
C PHE A 97 -16.91 8.56 -7.79
N ILE A 98 -17.32 7.37 -7.32
CA ILE A 98 -17.27 6.14 -8.14
C ILE A 98 -18.10 6.32 -9.42
N VAL A 99 -19.31 6.87 -9.32
CA VAL A 99 -20.15 7.16 -10.49
C VAL A 99 -19.47 8.13 -11.44
N LEU A 100 -18.89 9.21 -10.91
CA LEU A 100 -18.14 10.18 -11.71
C LEU A 100 -16.94 9.53 -12.43
N ALA A 101 -16.19 8.66 -11.75
CA ALA A 101 -15.05 7.96 -12.35
C ALA A 101 -15.48 7.03 -13.49
N LEU A 102 -16.59 6.30 -13.34
CA LEU A 102 -17.15 5.46 -14.41
C LEU A 102 -17.57 6.30 -15.64
N LEU A 103 -18.24 7.44 -15.41
CA LEU A 103 -18.62 8.36 -16.48
C LEU A 103 -17.40 8.96 -17.18
N PHE A 104 -16.40 9.39 -16.41
CA PHE A 104 -15.14 9.89 -16.95
C PHE A 104 -14.45 8.84 -17.82
N GLY A 105 -14.31 7.61 -17.31
CA GLY A 105 -13.70 6.49 -18.04
C GLY A 105 -14.43 6.17 -19.34
N PHE A 106 -15.77 6.15 -19.31
CA PHE A 106 -16.58 5.94 -20.50
C PHE A 106 -16.41 7.07 -21.53
N LEU A 107 -16.46 8.34 -21.11
CA LEU A 107 -16.34 9.46 -22.03
C LEU A 107 -14.95 9.52 -22.69
N VAL A 108 -13.89 9.36 -21.91
CA VAL A 108 -12.51 9.43 -22.44
C VAL A 108 -12.18 8.21 -23.29
N TYR A 109 -12.38 7.00 -22.76
CA TYR A 109 -11.87 5.78 -23.41
C TYR A 109 -12.84 5.15 -24.44
N ARG A 110 -14.14 5.44 -24.37
CA ARG A 110 -15.13 4.90 -25.33
C ARG A 110 -15.71 5.94 -26.28
N ARG A 111 -15.88 7.19 -25.83
CA ARG A 111 -16.42 8.28 -26.67
C ARG A 111 -15.34 9.17 -27.28
N GLY A 112 -14.06 8.95 -26.94
CA GLY A 112 -12.95 9.73 -27.48
C GLY A 112 -12.98 11.20 -27.03
N ALA A 113 -13.60 11.50 -25.88
CA ALA A 113 -13.58 12.84 -25.32
C ALA A 113 -12.13 13.26 -25.00
N SER A 114 -11.82 14.54 -25.22
CA SER A 114 -10.51 15.08 -24.88
C SER A 114 -10.24 14.94 -23.39
N VAL A 115 -9.12 14.29 -23.04
CA VAL A 115 -8.69 14.11 -21.64
C VAL A 115 -8.68 15.45 -20.91
N ALA A 116 -8.13 16.51 -21.50
CA ALA A 116 -8.02 17.82 -20.85
C ALA A 116 -9.39 18.41 -20.46
N VAL A 117 -10.39 18.34 -21.37
CA VAL A 117 -11.74 18.85 -21.10
C VAL A 117 -12.42 17.99 -20.04
N SER A 118 -12.33 16.66 -20.18
CA SER A 118 -12.87 15.72 -19.20
C SER A 118 -12.24 15.91 -17.82
N THR A 119 -10.95 16.27 -17.73
CA THR A 119 -10.26 16.57 -16.47
C THR A 119 -10.82 17.82 -15.81
N ILE A 120 -10.96 18.91 -16.56
CA ILE A 120 -11.52 20.16 -16.02
C ILE A 120 -12.93 19.92 -15.49
N VAL A 121 -13.78 19.28 -16.30
CA VAL A 121 -15.15 18.93 -15.91
C VAL A 121 -15.15 18.00 -14.70
N GLY A 122 -14.30 16.98 -14.70
CA GLY A 122 -14.17 16.01 -13.61
C GLY A 122 -13.78 16.66 -12.28
N VAL A 123 -12.80 17.58 -12.29
CA VAL A 123 -12.38 18.31 -11.08
C VAL A 123 -13.48 19.24 -10.58
N VAL A 124 -14.20 19.94 -11.46
CA VAL A 124 -15.34 20.79 -11.08
C VAL A 124 -16.47 19.97 -10.48
N LEU A 125 -16.82 18.84 -11.11
CA LEU A 125 -17.85 17.93 -10.59
C LEU A 125 -17.44 17.31 -9.26
N LEU A 126 -16.15 17.03 -9.07
CA LEU A 126 -15.62 16.53 -7.82
C LEU A 126 -15.72 17.58 -6.69
N ALA A 127 -15.45 18.85 -6.97
CA ALA A 127 -15.71 19.94 -6.02
C ALA A 127 -17.22 20.06 -5.70
N ALA A 128 -18.09 19.92 -6.70
CA ALA A 128 -19.53 19.90 -6.50
C ALA A 128 -19.98 18.71 -5.63
N ILE A 129 -19.41 17.51 -5.83
CA ILE A 129 -19.68 16.33 -5.00
C ILE A 129 -19.30 16.60 -3.54
N ILE A 130 -18.15 17.21 -3.28
CA ILE A 130 -17.73 17.57 -1.91
C ILE A 130 -18.75 18.53 -1.28
N PHE A 131 -19.14 19.57 -2.01
CA PHE A 131 -20.11 20.55 -1.52
C PHE A 131 -21.48 19.94 -1.24
N ILE A 132 -22.01 19.15 -2.19
CA ILE A 132 -23.30 18.46 -2.05
C ILE A 132 -23.25 17.48 -0.87
N SER A 133 -22.17 16.72 -0.73
CA SER A 133 -22.06 15.70 0.33
C SER A 133 -21.90 16.32 1.72
N ASP A 134 -21.24 17.48 1.85
CA ASP A 134 -21.24 18.23 3.11
C ASP A 134 -22.65 18.72 3.47
N LYS A 135 -23.41 19.25 2.51
CA LYS A 135 -24.74 19.83 2.77
C LYS A 135 -25.84 18.79 2.94
N PHE A 136 -25.79 17.71 2.16
CA PHE A 136 -26.84 16.70 2.03
C PHE A 136 -26.27 15.27 2.07
N PRO A 137 -25.66 14.85 3.19
CA PRO A 137 -25.22 13.47 3.34
C PRO A 137 -26.43 12.54 3.46
N PHE A 138 -26.59 11.60 2.52
CA PHE A 138 -27.73 10.66 2.50
C PHE A 138 -27.35 9.22 2.88
N LEU A 139 -26.05 8.88 2.91
CA LEU A 139 -25.58 7.55 3.35
C LEU A 139 -25.10 7.59 4.80
N THR A 140 -25.99 7.26 5.71
CA THR A 140 -25.73 7.22 7.17
C THR A 140 -25.76 5.77 7.64
N LEU A 141 -24.72 5.02 7.28
CA LEU A 141 -24.63 3.58 7.55
C LEU A 141 -23.59 3.28 8.64
N GLU A 142 -23.87 2.24 9.42
CA GLU A 142 -22.89 1.68 10.36
C GLU A 142 -21.75 0.96 9.64
N LYS A 143 -20.64 0.76 10.35
CA LYS A 143 -19.41 0.16 9.81
C LYS A 143 -19.63 -1.18 9.10
N VAL A 144 -20.46 -2.07 9.65
CA VAL A 144 -20.71 -3.40 9.08
C VAL A 144 -21.36 -3.31 7.71
N HIS A 145 -22.34 -2.42 7.54
CA HIS A 145 -22.99 -2.20 6.24
C HIS A 145 -22.01 -1.65 5.21
N TRP A 146 -21.11 -0.73 5.62
CA TRP A 146 -20.03 -0.26 4.76
C TRP A 146 -19.05 -1.38 4.38
N GLN A 147 -18.68 -2.26 5.30
CA GLN A 147 -17.83 -3.42 4.98
C GLN A 147 -18.48 -4.30 3.91
N ILE A 148 -19.79 -4.57 4.00
CA ILE A 148 -20.52 -5.35 2.98
C ILE A 148 -20.50 -4.65 1.62
N ILE A 149 -20.82 -3.35 1.58
CA ILE A 149 -20.80 -2.55 0.33
C ILE A 149 -19.41 -2.56 -0.29
N LEU A 150 -18.38 -2.34 0.52
CA LEU A 150 -16.99 -2.30 0.06
C LEU A 150 -16.52 -3.68 -0.42
N VAL A 151 -16.92 -4.77 0.22
CA VAL A 151 -16.62 -6.15 -0.26
C VAL A 151 -17.24 -6.39 -1.64
N ILE A 152 -18.51 -6.01 -1.84
CA ILE A 152 -19.16 -6.13 -3.15
C ILE A 152 -18.41 -5.27 -4.18
N TYR A 153 -18.08 -4.04 -3.81
CA TYR A 153 -17.36 -3.10 -4.66
C TYR A 153 -15.99 -3.66 -5.11
N ILE A 154 -15.15 -4.19 -4.21
CA ILE A 154 -13.80 -4.67 -4.56
C ILE A 154 -13.83 -5.93 -5.42
N ILE A 155 -14.85 -6.78 -5.26
CA ILE A 155 -15.07 -7.93 -6.14
C ILE A 155 -15.30 -7.43 -7.57
N LEU A 156 -16.23 -6.48 -7.73
CA LEU A 156 -16.53 -5.89 -9.04
C LEU A 156 -15.31 -5.16 -9.62
N ALA A 157 -14.63 -4.33 -8.81
CA ALA A 157 -13.46 -3.57 -9.23
C ALA A 157 -12.30 -4.47 -9.68
N SER A 158 -12.06 -5.60 -8.99
CA SER A 158 -11.01 -6.56 -9.36
C SER A 158 -11.28 -7.28 -10.68
N LEU A 159 -12.56 -7.56 -10.96
CA LEU A 159 -13.01 -8.28 -12.16
C LEU A 159 -13.17 -7.36 -13.40
N MET A 160 -13.53 -6.09 -13.19
CA MET A 160 -13.69 -5.13 -14.28
C MET A 160 -12.35 -4.79 -14.96
N PRO A 161 -12.35 -4.52 -16.28
CA PRO A 161 -11.21 -3.95 -16.98
C PRO A 161 -10.71 -2.65 -16.34
N VAL A 162 -9.39 -2.48 -16.33
CA VAL A 162 -8.69 -1.38 -15.64
C VAL A 162 -9.19 0.01 -16.07
N TRP A 163 -9.48 0.20 -17.37
CA TRP A 163 -9.91 1.48 -17.93
C TRP A 163 -11.32 1.91 -17.51
N ILE A 164 -12.17 0.99 -17.04
CA ILE A 164 -13.56 1.31 -16.66
C ILE A 164 -13.59 2.06 -15.33
N LEU A 165 -12.85 1.56 -14.34
CA LEU A 165 -12.94 2.06 -12.97
C LEU A 165 -11.58 2.48 -12.42
N LEU A 166 -10.60 1.57 -12.34
CA LEU A 166 -9.36 1.84 -11.61
C LEU A 166 -8.59 3.03 -12.23
N GLN A 167 -8.32 3.01 -13.53
CA GLN A 167 -7.56 4.08 -14.19
C GLN A 167 -8.23 5.46 -14.10
N PRO A 168 -9.52 5.64 -14.45
CA PRO A 168 -10.16 6.95 -14.35
C PRO A 168 -10.33 7.42 -12.90
N ARG A 169 -10.57 6.49 -11.97
CA ARG A 169 -10.68 6.81 -10.55
C ARG A 169 -9.35 7.23 -9.95
N ASP A 170 -8.27 6.50 -10.22
CA ASP A 170 -6.92 6.83 -9.77
C ASP A 170 -6.49 8.20 -10.33
N TYR A 171 -6.77 8.44 -11.61
CA TYR A 171 -6.49 9.71 -12.27
C TYR A 171 -7.20 10.88 -11.59
N LEU A 172 -8.52 10.81 -11.38
CA LEU A 172 -9.26 11.89 -10.70
C LEU A 172 -8.86 12.02 -9.22
N SER A 173 -8.54 10.91 -8.55
CA SER A 173 -8.08 10.90 -7.15
C SER A 173 -6.74 11.61 -6.98
N SER A 174 -5.87 11.60 -7.99
CA SER A 174 -4.60 12.30 -7.92
C SER A 174 -4.76 13.81 -7.68
N PHE A 175 -5.78 14.44 -8.30
CA PHE A 175 -6.07 15.86 -8.09
C PHE A 175 -6.53 16.16 -6.66
N LEU A 176 -7.36 15.29 -6.08
CA LEU A 176 -7.75 15.38 -4.66
C LEU A 176 -6.51 15.32 -3.76
N LEU A 177 -5.63 14.35 -4.02
CA LEU A 177 -4.44 14.13 -3.21
C LEU A 177 -3.45 15.30 -3.33
N TYR A 178 -3.20 15.79 -4.55
CA TYR A 178 -2.34 16.95 -4.78
C TYR A 178 -2.90 18.22 -4.13
N ALA A 179 -4.20 18.48 -4.26
CA ALA A 179 -4.84 19.62 -3.61
C ALA A 179 -4.74 19.52 -2.08
N MET A 180 -4.89 18.32 -1.50
CA MET A 180 -4.76 18.09 -0.07
C MET A 180 -3.32 18.32 0.40
N VAL A 181 -2.32 17.83 -0.33
CA VAL A 181 -0.90 18.04 0.01
C VAL A 181 -0.53 19.52 -0.09
N VAL A 182 -0.89 20.19 -1.18
CA VAL A 182 -0.63 21.62 -1.35
C VAL A 182 -1.31 22.44 -0.26
N GLY A 183 -2.60 22.18 0.00
CA GLY A 183 -3.37 22.85 1.05
C GLY A 183 -2.78 22.61 2.44
N GLY A 184 -2.37 21.37 2.75
CA GLY A 184 -1.73 21.02 4.02
C GLY A 184 -0.38 21.71 4.22
N VAL A 185 0.47 21.71 3.19
CA VAL A 185 1.80 22.35 3.25
C VAL A 185 1.69 23.87 3.34
N VAL A 186 0.89 24.50 2.48
CA VAL A 186 0.66 25.95 2.50
C VAL A 186 0.05 26.37 3.83
N GLY A 187 -0.97 25.63 4.29
CA GLY A 187 -1.62 25.89 5.57
C GLY A 187 -0.65 25.79 6.75
N LEU A 188 0.24 24.79 6.74
CA LEU A 188 1.26 24.62 7.78
C LEU A 188 2.27 25.77 7.80
N VAL A 189 2.73 26.24 6.63
CA VAL A 189 3.71 27.33 6.51
C VAL A 189 3.12 28.67 6.96
N ILE A 190 1.83 28.92 6.70
CA ILE A 190 1.13 30.13 7.13
C ILE A 190 0.80 30.05 8.63
N MET A 191 0.20 28.95 9.07
CA MET A 191 -0.24 28.78 10.46
C MET A 191 0.91 28.70 11.46
N ARG A 192 2.02 28.06 11.09
CA ARG A 192 3.20 27.84 11.95
C ARG A 192 2.84 27.29 13.34
N PRO A 193 2.09 26.18 13.41
CA PRO A 193 1.61 25.66 14.68
C PRO A 193 2.77 25.16 15.53
N ALA A 194 2.74 25.45 16.84
CA ALA A 194 3.74 24.94 17.76
C ALA A 194 3.55 23.42 17.93
N VAL A 195 4.64 22.66 17.83
CA VAL A 195 4.61 21.22 18.06
C VAL A 195 4.40 20.97 19.56
N GLN A 196 3.32 20.28 19.91
CA GLN A 196 2.95 20.01 21.30
C GLN A 196 3.58 18.72 21.84
N THR A 197 3.95 17.80 20.94
CA THR A 197 4.56 16.52 21.34
C THR A 197 6.06 16.67 21.60
N PRO A 198 6.63 15.93 22.56
CA PRO A 198 8.07 15.94 22.81
C PRO A 198 8.85 15.44 21.59
N ALA A 199 10.04 16.01 21.37
CA ALA A 199 10.92 15.59 20.27
C ALA A 199 11.33 14.12 20.41
N PHE A 200 11.70 13.71 21.62
CA PHE A 200 12.05 12.34 21.97
C PHE A 200 11.51 12.02 23.36
N THR A 201 11.06 10.79 23.56
CA THR A 201 10.56 10.32 24.87
C THR A 201 11.44 9.24 25.47
N SER A 202 11.59 8.10 24.80
CA SER A 202 12.34 6.94 25.28
C SER A 202 12.61 5.96 24.13
N PHE A 203 13.67 5.16 24.25
CA PHE A 203 13.92 3.99 23.40
C PHE A 203 12.94 2.84 23.65
N MET A 204 12.28 2.83 24.81
CA MET A 204 11.22 1.90 25.18
C MET A 204 10.11 2.67 25.92
N PRO A 205 9.14 3.29 25.20
CA PRO A 205 8.09 4.08 25.83
C PRO A 205 7.09 3.24 26.63
N SER A 206 6.98 1.96 26.30
CA SER A 206 6.16 0.98 27.02
C SER A 206 6.76 -0.42 26.83
N GLU A 207 6.39 -1.37 27.69
CA GLU A 207 6.84 -2.76 27.58
C GLU A 207 6.49 -3.34 26.20
N GLY A 208 7.46 -4.02 25.56
CA GLY A 208 7.31 -4.58 24.22
C GLY A 208 7.29 -3.55 23.07
N ASN A 209 7.41 -2.24 23.36
CA ASN A 209 7.41 -1.19 22.36
C ASN A 209 8.79 -0.54 22.26
N TYR A 210 9.72 -1.21 21.59
CA TYR A 210 11.08 -0.73 21.39
C TYR A 210 11.18 0.14 20.15
N LEU A 211 11.94 1.24 20.21
CA LEU A 211 12.17 2.12 19.05
C LEU A 211 12.71 1.30 17.87
N PHE A 212 13.76 0.51 18.09
CA PHE A 212 14.14 -0.55 17.18
C PHE A 212 13.56 -1.88 17.66
N PRO A 213 12.79 -2.61 16.85
CA PRO A 213 12.47 -2.37 15.43
C PRO A 213 11.09 -1.70 15.18
N ILE A 214 10.29 -1.42 16.21
CA ILE A 214 8.86 -1.09 16.05
C ILE A 214 8.62 0.23 15.33
N LEU A 215 9.45 1.25 15.53
CA LEU A 215 9.31 2.53 14.82
C LEU A 215 9.36 2.32 13.31
N PHE A 216 10.33 1.51 12.86
CA PHE A 216 10.59 1.30 11.45
C PHE A 216 9.42 0.60 10.78
N ILE A 217 8.79 -0.40 11.43
CA ILE A 217 7.61 -1.13 10.89
C ILE A 217 6.28 -0.38 11.00
N THR A 218 6.15 0.55 11.95
CA THR A 218 4.89 1.28 12.18
C THR A 218 4.73 2.47 11.24
N VAL A 219 5.84 3.10 10.87
CA VAL A 219 5.89 4.18 9.89
C VAL A 219 6.29 3.57 8.54
N ALA A 220 5.37 2.80 7.94
CA ALA A 220 5.63 2.02 6.74
C ALA A 220 5.52 2.82 5.44
N CYS A 221 4.30 3.10 4.95
CA CYS A 221 4.11 3.66 3.61
C CYS A 221 4.78 5.04 3.42
N GLY A 222 4.96 5.82 4.49
CA GLY A 222 5.73 7.07 4.46
C GLY A 222 7.26 6.93 4.50
N ALA A 223 7.83 5.73 4.35
CA ALA A 223 9.26 5.49 4.34
C ALA A 223 9.67 4.37 3.37
N ILE A 224 9.00 3.22 3.43
CA ILE A 224 9.16 2.06 2.54
C ILE A 224 7.99 1.09 2.70
N SER A 225 7.47 0.56 1.59
CA SER A 225 6.30 -0.33 1.59
C SER A 225 6.44 -1.45 0.57
N GLY A 226 6.33 -2.72 1.00
CA GLY A 226 6.41 -3.85 0.09
C GLY A 226 5.24 -3.92 -0.88
N PHE A 227 4.07 -3.42 -0.47
CA PHE A 227 2.93 -3.24 -1.37
C PHE A 227 3.28 -2.37 -2.59
N HIS A 228 4.14 -1.36 -2.44
CA HIS A 228 4.54 -0.51 -3.57
C HIS A 228 5.32 -1.29 -4.62
N ALA A 229 6.08 -2.34 -4.26
CA ALA A 229 6.74 -3.18 -5.25
C ALA A 229 5.73 -4.01 -6.05
N LEU A 230 4.66 -4.46 -5.41
CA LEU A 230 3.58 -5.18 -6.07
C LEU A 230 2.75 -4.26 -6.98
N VAL A 231 2.52 -3.00 -6.58
CA VAL A 231 1.88 -1.99 -7.44
C VAL A 231 2.81 -1.59 -8.59
N SER A 232 4.07 -1.29 -8.29
CA SER A 232 5.09 -0.92 -9.28
C SER A 232 5.22 -1.97 -10.39
N SER A 233 5.28 -3.25 -10.04
CA SER A 233 5.39 -4.34 -11.01
C SER A 233 4.04 -4.81 -11.57
N GLY A 234 2.98 -4.81 -10.77
CA GLY A 234 1.68 -5.39 -11.13
C GLY A 234 0.80 -4.46 -11.96
N THR A 235 0.91 -3.14 -11.76
CA THR A 235 0.08 -2.12 -12.41
C THR A 235 0.91 -1.02 -13.09
N SER A 236 1.78 -0.31 -12.37
CA SER A 236 2.46 0.89 -12.88
C SER A 236 3.38 0.59 -14.06
N ALA A 237 4.15 -0.50 -14.01
CA ALA A 237 5.03 -0.92 -15.12
C ALA A 237 4.28 -1.12 -16.45
N LYS A 238 2.99 -1.46 -16.39
CA LYS A 238 2.14 -1.71 -17.58
C LYS A 238 1.49 -0.45 -18.13
N GLN A 239 1.60 0.68 -17.42
CA GLN A 239 0.97 1.95 -17.77
C GLN A 239 1.97 3.05 -18.15
N LEU A 240 3.27 2.80 -17.99
CA LEU A 240 4.31 3.75 -18.39
C LEU A 240 4.42 3.83 -19.92
N ASN A 241 4.50 5.06 -20.42
CA ASN A 241 4.73 5.32 -21.84
C ASN A 241 6.19 5.04 -22.25
N SER A 242 7.13 5.28 -21.33
CA SER A 242 8.57 5.13 -21.56
C SER A 242 9.30 4.73 -20.28
N GLU A 243 10.39 3.98 -20.41
CA GLU A 243 11.27 3.62 -19.29
C GLU A 243 11.90 4.86 -18.64
N LYS A 244 12.07 5.96 -19.38
CA LYS A 244 12.58 7.23 -18.84
C LYS A 244 11.68 7.82 -17.75
N ASP A 245 10.38 7.53 -17.82
CA ASP A 245 9.40 8.02 -16.85
C ASP A 245 9.45 7.23 -15.53
N ALA A 246 10.09 6.06 -15.52
CA ALA A 246 10.16 5.19 -14.34
C ALA A 246 10.80 5.88 -13.13
N LYS A 247 11.80 6.76 -13.34
CA LYS A 247 12.42 7.50 -12.22
C LYS A 247 11.43 8.46 -11.57
N LEU A 248 10.68 9.21 -12.37
CA LEU A 248 9.69 10.16 -11.86
C LEU A 248 8.53 9.44 -11.19
N VAL A 249 8.02 8.37 -11.80
CA VAL A 249 6.87 7.62 -11.29
C VAL A 249 7.20 6.74 -10.08
N GLY A 250 8.36 6.08 -10.06
CA GLY A 250 8.79 5.26 -8.92
C GLY A 250 9.39 6.09 -7.80
N TYR A 251 10.57 6.67 -8.04
CA TYR A 251 11.30 7.42 -7.00
C TYR A 251 10.58 8.73 -6.64
N GLY A 252 10.10 9.48 -7.63
CA GLY A 252 9.45 10.77 -7.41
C GLY A 252 8.14 10.67 -6.64
N ALA A 253 7.30 9.66 -6.92
CA ALA A 253 6.07 9.43 -6.16
C ALA A 253 6.35 9.14 -4.68
N MET A 254 7.37 8.33 -4.39
CA MET A 254 7.79 8.06 -3.00
C MET A 254 8.22 9.34 -2.25
N LEU A 255 8.91 10.27 -2.92
CA LEU A 255 9.26 11.56 -2.29
C LEU A 255 8.02 12.40 -1.97
N ILE A 256 7.02 12.41 -2.86
CA ILE A 256 5.74 13.11 -2.62
C ILE A 256 5.00 12.46 -1.46
N GLU A 257 5.02 11.14 -1.34
CA GLU A 257 4.46 10.43 -0.18
C GLU A 257 5.18 10.77 1.13
N GLY A 258 6.51 10.95 1.09
CA GLY A 258 7.26 11.49 2.23
C GLY A 258 6.76 12.86 2.69
N ILE A 259 6.36 13.74 1.77
CA ILE A 259 5.74 15.02 2.10
C ILE A 259 4.39 14.81 2.79
N VAL A 260 3.55 13.90 2.26
CA VAL A 260 2.27 13.53 2.90
C VAL A 260 2.51 13.03 4.33
N ALA A 261 3.52 12.19 4.53
CA ALA A 261 3.88 11.65 5.85
C ALA A 261 4.36 12.73 6.83
N ILE A 262 5.11 13.73 6.36
CA ILE A 262 5.48 14.91 7.17
C ILE A 262 4.23 15.71 7.54
N VAL A 263 3.33 15.98 6.59
CA VAL A 263 2.07 16.68 6.87
C VAL A 263 1.23 15.89 7.90
N ALA A 264 1.18 14.56 7.80
CA ALA A 264 0.49 13.71 8.77
C ALA A 264 1.14 13.75 10.15
N LEU A 265 2.48 13.68 10.23
CA LEU A 265 3.22 13.81 11.47
C LEU A 265 2.93 15.15 12.15
N MET A 266 2.94 16.24 11.38
CA MET A 266 2.68 17.59 11.90
C MET A 266 1.22 17.77 12.30
N SER A 267 0.27 17.22 11.53
CA SER A 267 -1.16 17.19 11.86
C SER A 267 -1.40 16.57 13.24
N VAL A 268 -0.74 15.44 13.54
CA VAL A 268 -0.89 14.77 14.84
C VAL A 268 -0.08 15.47 15.94
N SER A 269 1.14 15.91 15.63
CA SER A 269 2.07 16.45 16.64
C SER A 269 1.75 17.88 17.06
N ALA A 270 1.13 18.68 16.20
CA ALA A 270 0.84 20.09 16.44
C ALA A 270 -0.65 20.38 16.73
N VAL A 271 -1.57 19.56 16.23
CA VAL A 271 -3.03 19.82 16.36
C VAL A 271 -3.76 18.70 17.09
N ALA A 272 -3.71 17.47 16.58
CA ALA A 272 -4.61 16.42 17.08
C ALA A 272 -4.19 15.85 18.45
N GLY A 273 -2.90 15.92 18.82
CA GLY A 273 -2.39 15.38 20.09
C GLY A 273 -2.86 13.94 20.35
N ASN A 274 -3.07 13.59 21.62
CA ASN A 274 -3.73 12.34 22.03
C ASN A 274 -5.27 12.41 21.94
N GLY A 275 -5.85 13.30 21.12
CA GLY A 275 -7.30 13.52 21.03
C GLY A 275 -8.09 12.30 20.53
N GLU A 276 -9.38 12.22 20.83
CA GLU A 276 -10.24 11.08 20.47
C GLU A 276 -10.50 10.98 18.95
N GLY A 277 -10.90 9.80 18.45
CA GLY A 277 -11.24 9.55 17.03
C GLY A 277 -10.25 8.66 16.27
N THR A 278 -10.65 8.22 15.06
CA THR A 278 -9.87 7.32 14.20
C THR A 278 -8.61 8.02 13.65
N PRO A 279 -7.56 7.28 13.23
CA PRO A 279 -6.38 7.88 12.61
C PRO A 279 -6.72 8.79 11.42
N ALA A 280 -7.70 8.38 10.60
CA ALA A 280 -8.20 9.16 9.47
C ALA A 280 -8.82 10.50 9.93
N ALA A 281 -9.67 10.47 10.96
CA ALA A 281 -10.32 11.67 11.48
C ALA A 281 -9.32 12.65 12.13
N ARG A 282 -8.30 12.14 12.82
CA ARG A 282 -7.21 12.95 13.40
C ARG A 282 -6.40 13.64 12.30
N PHE A 283 -6.06 12.91 11.24
CA PHE A 283 -5.37 13.47 10.08
C PHE A 283 -6.22 14.54 9.39
N ALA A 284 -7.49 14.24 9.13
CA ALA A 284 -8.42 15.18 8.52
C ALA A 284 -8.59 16.46 9.33
N THR A 285 -8.71 16.33 10.65
CA THR A 285 -8.85 17.47 11.55
C THR A 285 -7.61 18.37 11.54
N GLY A 286 -6.41 17.80 11.61
CA GLY A 286 -5.19 18.63 11.65
C GLY A 286 -4.88 19.29 10.31
N VAL A 287 -5.03 18.59 9.18
CA VAL A 287 -4.86 19.21 7.84
C VAL A 287 -5.93 20.27 7.59
N ALA A 288 -7.20 19.99 7.92
CA ALA A 288 -8.27 20.99 7.78
C ALA A 288 -8.01 22.22 8.66
N THR A 289 -7.47 22.01 9.86
CA THR A 289 -7.05 23.11 10.75
C THR A 289 -5.98 23.96 10.07
N PHE A 290 -4.94 23.36 9.49
CA PHE A 290 -3.93 24.11 8.72
C PHE A 290 -4.56 24.95 7.61
N MET A 291 -5.56 24.41 6.90
CA MET A 291 -6.23 25.09 5.80
C MET A 291 -7.08 26.30 6.23
N THR A 292 -7.49 26.39 7.51
CA THR A 292 -8.19 27.58 8.02
C THR A 292 -7.34 28.85 7.94
N SER A 293 -6.02 28.72 7.96
CA SER A 293 -5.08 29.86 7.91
C SER A 293 -5.16 30.68 6.62
N PHE A 294 -5.68 30.10 5.54
CA PHE A 294 -5.93 30.80 4.27
C PHE A 294 -7.42 30.83 3.89
N GLY A 295 -8.31 30.64 4.87
CA GLY A 295 -9.74 30.92 4.73
C GLY A 295 -10.65 29.75 4.38
N VAL A 296 -10.15 28.50 4.39
CA VAL A 296 -11.03 27.32 4.19
C VAL A 296 -11.81 27.04 5.48
N PRO A 297 -13.16 26.97 5.43
CA PRO A 297 -13.96 26.63 6.60
C PRO A 297 -13.61 25.23 7.12
N LEU A 298 -13.46 25.08 8.45
CA LEU A 298 -13.00 23.84 9.07
C LEU A 298 -13.86 22.63 8.67
N SER A 299 -15.18 22.76 8.65
CA SER A 299 -16.08 21.66 8.27
C SER A 299 -15.84 21.17 6.83
N MET A 300 -15.73 22.12 5.90
CA MET A 300 -15.46 21.83 4.48
C MET A 300 -14.06 21.23 4.30
N GLY A 301 -13.06 21.77 5.00
CA GLY A 301 -11.71 21.23 5.01
C GLY A 301 -11.67 19.80 5.50
N LYS A 302 -12.39 19.48 6.58
CA LYS A 302 -12.47 18.11 7.11
C LYS A 302 -13.16 17.16 6.13
N THR A 303 -14.31 17.53 5.55
CA THR A 303 -14.96 16.71 4.51
C THR A 303 -14.03 16.46 3.33
N PHE A 304 -13.33 17.49 2.86
CA PHE A 304 -12.38 17.39 1.76
C PHE A 304 -11.21 16.44 2.09
N VAL A 305 -10.55 16.60 3.24
CA VAL A 305 -9.40 15.76 3.62
C VAL A 305 -9.84 14.34 3.92
N THR A 306 -10.99 14.14 4.57
CA THR A 306 -11.55 12.80 4.82
C THR A 306 -11.88 12.10 3.49
N LEU A 307 -12.45 12.81 2.51
CA LEU A 307 -12.66 12.26 1.17
C LEU A 307 -11.34 11.94 0.47
N ALA A 308 -10.35 12.83 0.52
CA ALA A 308 -9.04 12.59 -0.09
C ALA A 308 -8.36 11.34 0.52
N PHE A 309 -8.39 11.22 1.85
CA PHE A 309 -7.91 10.04 2.57
C PHE A 309 -8.68 8.77 2.18
N ALA A 310 -10.01 8.82 2.20
CA ALA A 310 -10.84 7.66 1.86
C ALA A 310 -10.67 7.25 0.39
N SER A 311 -10.50 8.23 -0.50
CA SER A 311 -10.23 7.96 -1.90
C SER A 311 -8.92 7.20 -2.08
N PHE A 312 -7.86 7.65 -1.40
CA PHE A 312 -6.56 6.98 -1.35
C PHE A 312 -6.65 5.55 -0.75
N ALA A 313 -7.45 5.37 0.31
CA ALA A 313 -7.65 4.06 0.92
C ALA A 313 -8.37 3.11 -0.05
N LEU A 314 -9.40 3.60 -0.75
CA LEU A 314 -10.13 2.84 -1.76
C LEU A 314 -9.28 2.49 -2.99
N THR A 315 -8.41 3.39 -3.48
CA THR A 315 -7.52 3.07 -4.62
C THR A 315 -6.51 1.98 -4.25
N SER A 316 -6.04 2.01 -2.99
CA SER A 316 -5.20 0.96 -2.43
C SER A 316 -5.94 -0.37 -2.35
N LEU A 317 -7.20 -0.34 -1.92
CA LEU A 317 -8.07 -1.50 -1.83
C LEU A 317 -8.34 -2.14 -3.21
N ASP A 318 -8.67 -1.32 -4.21
CA ASP A 318 -8.88 -1.76 -5.60
C ASP A 318 -7.63 -2.47 -6.17
N SER A 319 -6.48 -1.83 -6.00
CA SER A 319 -5.20 -2.35 -6.48
C SER A 319 -4.81 -3.64 -5.75
N ALA A 320 -4.96 -3.67 -4.42
CA ALA A 320 -4.61 -4.83 -3.61
C ALA A 320 -5.48 -6.06 -3.93
N THR A 321 -6.81 -5.91 -4.07
CA THR A 321 -7.68 -7.03 -4.42
C THR A 321 -7.36 -7.56 -5.83
N ARG A 322 -7.04 -6.68 -6.79
CA ARG A 322 -6.64 -7.09 -8.13
C ARG A 322 -5.28 -7.80 -8.15
N ILE A 323 -4.29 -7.29 -7.41
CA ILE A 323 -2.98 -7.92 -7.27
C ILE A 323 -3.12 -9.29 -6.58
N GLY A 324 -3.95 -9.40 -5.54
CA GLY A 324 -4.23 -10.67 -4.86
C GLY A 324 -4.80 -11.71 -5.82
N ARG A 325 -5.73 -11.30 -6.70
CA ARG A 325 -6.19 -12.15 -7.80
C ARG A 325 -5.03 -12.59 -8.69
N TYR A 326 -4.16 -11.68 -9.13
CA TYR A 326 -3.01 -12.02 -9.98
C TYR A 326 -2.07 -13.02 -9.30
N LEU A 327 -1.79 -12.86 -8.00
CA LEU A 327 -0.94 -13.78 -7.24
C LEU A 327 -1.53 -15.20 -7.18
N ILE A 328 -2.85 -15.34 -6.96
CA ILE A 328 -3.51 -16.65 -7.02
C ILE A 328 -3.47 -17.25 -8.43
N GLN A 329 -3.69 -16.43 -9.46
CA GLN A 329 -3.58 -16.90 -10.84
C GLN A 329 -2.15 -17.38 -11.15
N GLU A 330 -1.13 -16.67 -10.69
CA GLU A 330 0.28 -17.05 -10.83
C GLU A 330 0.63 -18.35 -10.10
N LEU A 331 0.03 -18.62 -8.92
CA LEU A 331 0.18 -19.92 -8.24
C LEU A 331 -0.52 -21.05 -9.00
N GLY A 332 -1.57 -20.71 -9.74
CA GLY A 332 -2.32 -21.64 -10.58
C GLY A 332 -1.66 -21.97 -11.92
N GLU A 333 -0.59 -21.27 -12.28
CA GLU A 333 0.19 -21.43 -13.50
C GLU A 333 1.49 -22.20 -13.23
N TYR A 334 1.71 -23.31 -13.93
CA TYR A 334 2.97 -24.04 -13.86
C TYR A 334 3.44 -24.46 -15.25
N THR A 335 4.75 -24.49 -15.46
CA THR A 335 5.34 -24.99 -16.70
C THR A 335 5.52 -26.49 -16.60
N GLY A 336 4.84 -27.25 -17.47
CA GLY A 336 4.95 -28.71 -17.54
C GLY A 336 6.28 -29.16 -18.14
N ALA A 337 6.56 -30.47 -18.07
CA ALA A 337 7.73 -31.09 -18.69
C ALA A 337 7.74 -30.93 -20.23
N ASP A 338 6.57 -30.66 -20.82
CA ASP A 338 6.36 -30.33 -22.22
C ASP A 338 6.74 -28.88 -22.59
N GLY A 339 7.20 -28.09 -21.62
CA GLY A 339 7.54 -26.68 -21.81
C GLY A 339 6.33 -25.75 -21.96
N ARG A 340 5.10 -26.26 -21.81
CA ARG A 340 3.87 -25.46 -21.92
C ARG A 340 3.42 -24.97 -20.54
N VAL A 341 2.79 -23.80 -20.50
CA VAL A 341 2.17 -23.27 -19.29
C VAL A 341 0.79 -23.92 -19.12
N HIS A 342 0.66 -24.74 -18.08
CA HIS A 342 -0.59 -25.37 -17.68
C HIS A 342 -1.33 -24.47 -16.70
N LYS A 343 -2.66 -24.43 -16.85
CA LYS A 343 -3.54 -23.57 -16.05
C LYS A 343 -4.49 -24.43 -15.22
N THR A 344 -4.45 -24.25 -13.91
CA THR A 344 -5.40 -24.89 -12.98
C THR A 344 -6.66 -24.04 -12.83
N PHE A 345 -7.64 -24.53 -12.06
CA PHE A 345 -8.85 -23.77 -11.73
C PHE A 345 -8.57 -22.45 -10.99
N LEU A 346 -7.43 -22.33 -10.30
CA LEU A 346 -6.99 -21.09 -9.64
C LEU A 346 -6.73 -19.94 -10.63
N THR A 347 -6.53 -20.24 -11.92
CA THR A 347 -6.36 -19.21 -12.96
C THR A 347 -7.68 -18.52 -13.32
N ASN A 348 -8.84 -19.06 -12.91
CA ASN A 348 -10.13 -18.45 -13.15
C ASN A 348 -10.27 -17.14 -12.33
N PRO A 349 -10.55 -15.99 -12.96
CA PRO A 349 -10.58 -14.70 -12.27
C PRO A 349 -11.62 -14.61 -11.16
N TYR A 350 -12.78 -15.29 -11.30
CA TYR A 350 -13.82 -15.30 -10.27
C TYR A 350 -13.38 -16.09 -9.04
N ILE A 351 -12.75 -17.24 -9.24
CA ILE A 351 -12.24 -18.08 -8.15
C ILE A 351 -11.09 -17.38 -7.44
N ALA A 352 -10.13 -16.83 -8.19
CA ALA A 352 -8.99 -16.13 -7.63
C ALA A 352 -9.38 -14.87 -6.84
N THR A 353 -10.34 -14.07 -7.33
CA THR A 353 -10.92 -12.96 -6.56
C THR A 353 -11.64 -13.48 -5.31
N GLY A 354 -12.46 -14.53 -5.44
CA GLY A 354 -13.18 -15.12 -4.32
C GLY A 354 -12.26 -15.58 -3.20
N ILE A 355 -11.16 -16.27 -3.52
CA ILE A 355 -10.12 -16.68 -2.56
C ILE A 355 -9.50 -15.46 -1.88
N THR A 356 -9.08 -14.46 -2.67
CA THR A 356 -8.45 -13.23 -2.14
C THR A 356 -9.37 -12.53 -1.14
N VAL A 357 -10.64 -12.31 -1.52
CA VAL A 357 -11.63 -11.62 -0.69
C VAL A 357 -12.01 -12.45 0.54
N LEU A 358 -12.13 -13.76 0.42
CA LEU A 358 -12.46 -14.65 1.54
C LEU A 358 -11.38 -14.60 2.65
N PHE A 359 -10.10 -14.74 2.27
CA PHE A 359 -9.00 -14.64 3.23
C PHE A 359 -8.90 -13.24 3.85
N SER A 360 -9.08 -12.20 3.04
CA SER A 360 -9.07 -10.81 3.50
C SER A 360 -10.23 -10.52 4.47
N LEU A 361 -11.42 -11.06 4.21
CA LEU A 361 -12.57 -10.95 5.11
C LEU A 361 -12.31 -11.67 6.43
N GLY A 362 -11.68 -12.85 6.40
CA GLY A 362 -11.24 -13.55 7.61
C GLY A 362 -10.34 -12.68 8.50
N PHE A 363 -9.35 -12.00 7.91
CA PHE A 363 -8.51 -11.04 8.65
C PHE A 363 -9.29 -9.80 9.12
N THR A 364 -10.25 -9.32 8.33
CA THR A 364 -11.09 -8.17 8.70
C THR A 364 -11.95 -8.48 9.92
N LEU A 365 -12.60 -9.65 9.92
CA LEU A 365 -13.41 -10.15 11.04
C LEU A 365 -12.57 -10.45 12.29
N TYR A 366 -11.29 -10.80 12.10
CA TYR A 366 -10.35 -10.97 13.21
C TYR A 366 -10.04 -9.65 13.95
N GLY A 367 -10.13 -8.51 13.26
CA GLY A 367 -10.13 -7.18 13.87
C GLY A 367 -8.86 -6.36 13.61
N TYR A 368 -9.05 -5.08 13.27
CA TYR A 368 -8.00 -4.15 12.86
C TYR A 368 -6.84 -4.02 13.85
N ALA A 369 -7.13 -3.82 15.14
CA ALA A 369 -6.11 -3.63 16.17
C ALA A 369 -5.18 -4.83 16.33
N ARG A 370 -5.66 -6.04 15.97
CA ARG A 370 -4.88 -7.29 16.03
C ARG A 370 -4.04 -7.48 14.76
N ILE A 371 -4.59 -7.19 13.59
CA ILE A 371 -3.87 -7.36 12.31
C ILE A 371 -2.81 -6.28 12.08
N TRP A 372 -3.00 -5.06 12.60
CA TRP A 372 -2.15 -3.91 12.29
C TRP A 372 -0.64 -4.12 12.57
N PRO A 373 -0.22 -4.67 13.74
CA PRO A 373 1.20 -4.92 14.00
C PRO A 373 1.83 -5.96 13.06
N ILE A 374 1.07 -7.00 12.70
CA ILE A 374 1.54 -8.02 11.75
C ILE A 374 1.58 -7.43 10.33
N PHE A 375 0.56 -6.67 9.94
CA PHE A 375 0.51 -5.98 8.66
C PHE A 375 1.75 -5.12 8.44
N GLY A 376 2.12 -4.24 9.38
CA GLY A 376 3.28 -3.37 9.24
C GLY A 376 4.59 -4.17 9.05
N SER A 377 4.77 -5.21 9.86
CA SER A 377 5.94 -6.09 9.80
C SER A 377 6.01 -6.89 8.49
N ALA A 378 4.88 -7.49 8.07
CA ALA A 378 4.79 -8.32 6.88
C ALA A 378 4.95 -7.49 5.61
N ASN A 379 4.30 -6.33 5.54
CA ASN A 379 4.42 -5.41 4.40
C ASN A 379 5.87 -4.91 4.22
N GLN A 380 6.60 -4.65 5.30
CA GLN A 380 7.99 -4.23 5.17
C GLN A 380 8.95 -5.37 4.84
N LEU A 381 8.68 -6.58 5.33
CA LEU A 381 9.46 -7.74 4.95
C LEU A 381 9.24 -8.10 3.48
N LEU A 382 8.03 -7.90 2.94
CA LEU A 382 7.79 -7.94 1.50
C LEU A 382 8.64 -6.92 0.73
N ALA A 383 8.91 -5.73 1.31
CA ALA A 383 9.83 -4.76 0.72
C ALA A 383 11.27 -5.30 0.70
N GLY A 384 11.70 -5.94 1.79
CA GLY A 384 12.98 -6.66 1.86
C GLY A 384 13.09 -7.75 0.79
N LEU A 385 12.06 -8.59 0.63
CA LEU A 385 12.02 -9.64 -0.40
C LEU A 385 12.03 -9.05 -1.82
N SER A 386 11.40 -7.90 -2.03
CA SER A 386 11.42 -7.21 -3.33
C SER A 386 12.80 -6.62 -3.62
N LEU A 387 13.47 -6.01 -2.63
CA LEU A 387 14.87 -5.60 -2.73
C LEU A 387 15.80 -6.79 -3.00
N LEU A 388 15.49 -7.98 -2.45
CA LEU A 388 16.25 -9.21 -2.69
C LEU A 388 16.12 -9.64 -4.16
N ALA A 389 14.91 -9.60 -4.70
CA ALA A 389 14.65 -9.88 -6.11
C ALA A 389 15.38 -8.89 -7.03
N VAL A 390 15.34 -7.60 -6.71
CA VAL A 390 16.07 -6.55 -7.44
C VAL A 390 17.58 -6.76 -7.35
N ALA A 391 18.11 -7.13 -6.19
CA ALA A 391 19.53 -7.47 -6.02
C ALA A 391 19.94 -8.64 -6.90
N ALA A 392 19.14 -9.71 -6.92
CA ALA A 392 19.39 -10.89 -7.72
C ALA A 392 19.39 -10.57 -9.21
N TRP A 393 18.43 -9.75 -9.67
CA TRP A 393 18.37 -9.27 -11.04
C TRP A 393 19.59 -8.43 -11.43
N ILE A 394 19.97 -7.44 -10.63
CA ILE A 394 21.15 -6.60 -10.88
C ILE A 394 22.42 -7.46 -10.93
N LYS A 395 22.58 -8.40 -10.00
CA LYS A 395 23.71 -9.33 -9.97
C LYS A 395 23.75 -10.20 -11.23
N ASN A 396 22.61 -10.69 -11.70
CA ASN A 396 22.55 -11.48 -12.92
C ASN A 396 22.97 -10.71 -14.16
N ARG A 397 22.40 -9.52 -14.33
CA ARG A 397 22.60 -8.68 -15.52
C ARG A 397 24.00 -8.07 -15.51
N GLN A 398 24.37 -7.39 -14.43
CA GLN A 398 25.54 -6.52 -14.39
C GLN A 398 26.75 -7.15 -13.70
N LYS A 399 26.60 -8.35 -13.11
CA LYS A 399 27.66 -9.04 -12.35
C LYS A 399 28.26 -8.18 -11.22
N ARG A 400 27.54 -7.15 -10.78
CA ARG A 400 27.95 -6.24 -9.69
C ARG A 400 26.99 -6.31 -8.52
N THR A 401 27.51 -5.95 -7.36
CA THR A 401 26.72 -5.71 -6.16
C THR A 401 26.29 -4.24 -6.14
N SER A 402 24.98 -3.98 -6.16
CA SER A 402 24.44 -2.62 -5.97
C SER A 402 24.32 -2.35 -4.48
N TRP A 403 25.31 -1.67 -3.91
CA TRP A 403 25.34 -1.31 -2.48
C TRP A 403 24.15 -0.42 -2.10
N GLU A 404 23.67 0.38 -3.04
CA GLU A 404 22.50 1.24 -2.90
C GLU A 404 21.23 0.42 -2.64
N ASN A 405 21.16 -0.82 -3.13
CA ASN A 405 20.06 -1.75 -2.89
C ASN A 405 20.35 -2.70 -1.71
N ILE A 406 21.61 -3.14 -1.53
CA ILE A 406 21.99 -4.08 -0.46
C ILE A 406 21.89 -3.43 0.93
N ILE A 407 22.22 -2.14 1.08
CA ILE A 407 22.12 -1.46 2.37
C ILE A 407 20.66 -1.43 2.86
N PRO A 408 19.68 -0.95 2.06
CA PRO A 408 18.27 -1.06 2.41
C PRO A 408 17.82 -2.49 2.66
N LEU A 409 18.21 -3.42 1.79
CA LEU A 409 17.88 -4.84 1.92
C LEU A 409 18.24 -5.40 3.29
N THR A 410 19.52 -5.28 3.68
CA THR A 410 20.02 -5.85 4.93
C THR A 410 19.37 -5.21 6.15
N PHE A 411 19.19 -3.89 6.13
CA PHE A 411 18.54 -3.17 7.22
C PHE A 411 17.06 -3.58 7.35
N MET A 412 16.32 -3.66 6.25
CA MET A 412 14.91 -4.04 6.28
C MET A 412 14.74 -5.47 6.80
N PHE A 413 15.57 -6.44 6.37
CA PHE A 413 15.51 -7.79 6.93
C PHE A 413 15.81 -7.81 8.44
N ALA A 414 16.80 -7.04 8.90
CA ALA A 414 17.12 -6.94 10.33
C ALA A 414 15.94 -6.38 11.13
N VAL A 415 15.35 -5.27 10.67
CA VAL A 415 14.16 -4.64 11.28
C VAL A 415 12.99 -5.61 11.32
N THR A 416 12.64 -6.21 10.19
CA THR A 416 11.37 -6.93 10.08
C THR A 416 11.43 -8.31 10.72
N LEU A 417 12.57 -9.01 10.64
CA LEU A 417 12.72 -10.31 11.31
C LEU A 417 12.78 -10.13 12.83
N SER A 418 13.47 -9.10 13.33
CA SER A 418 13.45 -8.80 14.78
C SER A 418 12.06 -8.37 15.26
N ALA A 419 11.32 -7.59 14.46
CA ALA A 419 9.96 -7.18 14.79
C ALA A 419 8.99 -8.37 14.82
N LEU A 420 9.03 -9.25 13.81
CA LEU A 420 8.21 -10.46 13.81
C LEU A 420 8.57 -11.42 14.95
N ALA A 421 9.86 -11.56 15.28
CA ALA A 421 10.28 -12.35 16.44
C ALA A 421 9.71 -11.80 17.75
N LEU A 422 9.69 -10.46 17.91
CA LEU A 422 9.07 -9.81 19.05
C LEU A 422 7.55 -10.01 19.06
N VAL A 423 6.88 -9.94 17.91
CA VAL A 423 5.44 -10.25 17.78
C VAL A 423 5.16 -11.70 18.20
N VAL A 424 5.98 -12.65 17.75
CA VAL A 424 5.84 -14.07 18.16
C VAL A 424 5.99 -14.20 19.68
N TYR A 425 7.09 -13.67 20.24
CA TYR A 425 7.38 -13.76 21.67
C TYR A 425 6.26 -13.14 22.52
N THR A 426 5.92 -11.87 22.26
CA THR A 426 4.92 -11.13 23.05
C THR A 426 3.53 -11.74 22.96
N ASN A 427 3.13 -12.31 21.81
CA ASN A 427 1.81 -12.89 21.67
C ASN A 427 1.71 -14.33 22.21
N ILE A 428 2.79 -15.10 22.22
CA ILE A 428 2.86 -16.36 22.96
C ILE A 428 2.74 -16.11 24.47
N MET A 429 3.46 -15.09 24.99
CA MET A 429 3.45 -14.75 26.42
C MET A 429 2.10 -14.27 26.94
N LYS A 430 1.21 -13.76 26.07
CA LYS A 430 -0.17 -13.42 26.44
C LYS A 430 -1.00 -14.65 26.82
N ALA A 431 -0.60 -15.86 26.41
CA ALA A 431 -1.29 -17.12 26.67
C ALA A 431 -2.80 -17.11 26.28
N THR A 432 -3.18 -16.37 25.24
CA THR A 432 -4.55 -16.28 24.72
C THR A 432 -4.65 -16.96 23.37
N PHE A 433 -5.85 -17.46 23.01
CA PHE A 433 -6.10 -18.02 21.68
C PHE A 433 -5.71 -17.05 20.56
N ASP A 434 -6.15 -15.79 20.66
CA ASP A 434 -5.79 -14.74 19.72
C ASP A 434 -4.26 -14.51 19.64
N GLY A 435 -3.58 -14.57 20.80
CA GLY A 435 -2.12 -14.48 20.86
C GLY A 435 -1.44 -15.61 20.08
N TYR A 436 -1.89 -16.85 20.24
CA TYR A 436 -1.35 -17.99 19.50
C TYR A 436 -1.61 -17.90 18.00
N VAL A 437 -2.78 -17.43 17.58
CA VAL A 437 -3.09 -17.22 16.15
C VAL A 437 -2.15 -16.18 15.52
N LEU A 438 -1.95 -15.03 16.18
CA LEU A 438 -1.03 -13.99 15.71
C LEU A 438 0.42 -14.49 15.65
N ALA A 439 0.87 -15.21 16.68
CA ALA A 439 2.20 -15.80 16.71
C ALA A 439 2.40 -16.83 15.59
N ALA A 440 1.39 -17.66 15.29
CA ALA A 440 1.45 -18.63 14.21
C ALA A 440 1.58 -17.95 12.84
N ILE A 441 0.78 -16.92 12.56
CA ILE A 441 0.86 -16.15 11.31
C ILE A 441 2.25 -15.52 11.17
N ALA A 442 2.75 -14.87 12.22
CA ALA A 442 4.07 -14.25 12.22
C ALA A 442 5.20 -15.28 12.01
N ALA A 443 5.10 -16.46 12.64
CA ALA A 443 6.06 -17.55 12.46
C ALA A 443 6.07 -18.07 11.02
N VAL A 444 4.90 -18.27 10.40
CA VAL A 444 4.79 -18.66 8.98
C VAL A 444 5.45 -17.61 8.08
N MET A 445 5.23 -16.32 8.34
CA MET A 445 5.86 -15.24 7.58
C MET A 445 7.38 -15.24 7.72
N ILE A 446 7.91 -15.46 8.93
CA ILE A 446 9.36 -15.62 9.15
C ILE A 446 9.89 -16.81 8.34
N ILE A 447 9.23 -17.97 8.43
CA ILE A 447 9.68 -19.19 7.75
C ILE A 447 9.75 -18.96 6.24
N LEU A 448 8.69 -18.41 5.63
CA LEU A 448 8.66 -18.13 4.19
C LEU A 448 9.80 -17.19 3.77
N ALA A 449 10.05 -16.12 4.53
CA ALA A 449 11.11 -15.17 4.23
C ALA A 449 12.52 -15.75 4.41
N VAL A 450 12.75 -16.55 5.46
CA VAL A 450 14.04 -17.22 5.70
C VAL A 450 14.31 -18.27 4.62
N VAL A 451 13.28 -19.02 4.21
CA VAL A 451 13.40 -19.96 3.09
C VAL A 451 13.75 -19.22 1.79
N GLU A 452 13.11 -18.08 1.51
CA GLU A 452 13.42 -17.29 0.31
C GLU A 452 14.84 -16.71 0.33
N LEU A 453 15.29 -16.22 1.48
CA LEU A 453 16.68 -15.81 1.70
C LEU A 453 17.65 -16.97 1.46
N PHE A 454 17.32 -18.16 1.95
CA PHE A 454 18.16 -19.35 1.79
C PHE A 454 18.25 -19.78 0.33
N ILE A 455 17.12 -19.86 -0.38
CA ILE A 455 17.06 -20.18 -1.82
C ILE A 455 17.91 -19.19 -2.61
N THR A 456 17.70 -17.89 -2.38
CA THR A 456 18.47 -16.84 -3.06
C THR A 456 19.94 -16.88 -2.69
N GLY A 457 20.28 -17.18 -1.43
CA GLY A 457 21.66 -17.33 -0.96
C GLY A 457 22.39 -18.51 -1.61
N GLN A 458 21.73 -19.66 -1.74
CA GLN A 458 22.27 -20.83 -2.45
C GLN A 458 22.51 -20.52 -3.93
N TRP A 459 21.53 -19.88 -4.58
CA TRP A 459 21.67 -19.40 -5.95
C TRP A 459 22.85 -18.43 -6.09
N ALA A 460 22.98 -17.46 -5.19
CA ALA A 460 24.03 -16.44 -5.25
C ALA A 460 25.45 -17.02 -5.09
N ARG A 461 25.59 -18.19 -4.46
CA ARG A 461 26.83 -18.97 -4.29
C ARG A 461 27.08 -20.00 -5.40
N GLY A 462 26.18 -20.11 -6.38
CA GLY A 462 26.28 -21.13 -7.44
C GLY A 462 25.96 -22.56 -6.98
N LEU A 463 25.32 -22.72 -5.82
CA LEU A 463 24.98 -24.02 -5.22
C LEU A 463 23.59 -24.53 -5.66
N SER A 464 22.83 -23.71 -6.38
CA SER A 464 21.49 -24.11 -6.88
C SER A 464 21.62 -25.11 -8.03
N LYS A 465 20.93 -26.25 -7.91
CA LYS A 465 20.78 -27.24 -8.99
C LYS A 465 19.76 -26.80 -10.04
N GLU A 466 18.81 -25.95 -9.66
CA GLU A 466 17.88 -25.28 -10.58
C GLU A 466 18.54 -23.96 -11.02
N THR A 467 19.19 -23.96 -12.18
CA THR A 467 19.50 -22.70 -12.85
C THR A 467 18.25 -22.26 -13.61
N ALA A 468 17.91 -20.96 -13.51
CA ALA A 468 16.76 -20.37 -14.17
C ALA A 468 16.69 -20.82 -15.65
N SER A 469 15.70 -21.66 -15.94
CA SER A 469 15.59 -22.47 -17.14
C SER A 469 15.10 -21.63 -18.32
N ASN A 470 16.05 -21.31 -19.21
CA ASN A 470 16.00 -21.44 -20.68
C ASN A 470 17.17 -20.61 -21.25
N PRO A 471 18.19 -21.22 -21.90
CA PRO A 471 19.27 -20.48 -22.57
C PRO A 471 18.76 -19.51 -23.66
N ASN A 472 17.55 -19.75 -24.17
CA ASN A 472 16.88 -18.95 -25.19
C ASN A 472 15.83 -18.00 -24.62
N ASP A 473 15.86 -17.69 -23.32
CA ASP A 473 14.92 -16.73 -22.74
C ASP A 473 15.19 -15.31 -23.27
N PRO A 474 14.31 -14.75 -24.12
CA PRO A 474 14.54 -13.45 -24.73
C PRO A 474 14.60 -12.30 -23.71
N ILE A 475 14.10 -12.52 -22.49
CA ILE A 475 14.13 -11.55 -21.40
C ILE A 475 15.52 -11.52 -20.74
N LYS A 476 16.26 -12.63 -20.74
CA LYS A 476 17.61 -12.69 -20.16
C LYS A 476 18.66 -11.94 -20.99
N ASN A 477 18.38 -11.76 -22.29
CA ASN A 477 19.28 -11.16 -23.28
C ASN A 477 18.94 -9.69 -23.64
N LYS A 478 17.91 -9.10 -23.01
CA LYS A 478 17.54 -7.67 -23.11
C LYS A 478 17.96 -6.92 -21.84
#